data_AF-A0A497PL85-F1
#
_entry.id   AF-A0A497PL85-F1
#
_cell.length_a   1.000
_cell.length_b   1.000
_cell.length_c   1.000
_cell.angle_alpha   90.00
_cell.angle_beta   90.00
_cell.angle_gamma   90.00
#
_symmetry.space_group_name_H-M   'P 1'
#
loop_
_entity.id
_entity.type
_entity.pdbx_description
1 polymer ?
#
loop_
_entity_poly.entity_id
_entity_poly.type
_entity_poly.pdbx_seq_one_letter_code
_entity_poly.pdbx_strand_id
1 'polypeptide(L)'
;MPRKVFGTLEEFKRWIAEVATPERFVFYITEEGEIIAEPTKSTKPLTYAYIRITDSKKLEEMEKVLREVGFQVWRLKAYEWDIEKAVGVKIRSEEEV
;
A
#
# COMPACT_ATOMS: atom_id res chain seq x y z
N MET A 1 -10.69 -10.99 3.42
CA MET A 1 -9.27 -11.22 3.08
C MET A 1 -8.40 -11.09 4.34
N PRO A 2 -7.45 -12.00 4.58
CA PRO A 2 -6.49 -11.83 5.68
C PRO A 2 -5.54 -10.68 5.37
N ARG A 3 -5.42 -9.74 6.32
CA ARG A 3 -4.51 -8.61 6.24
C ARG A 3 -3.72 -8.46 7.53
N LYS A 4 -2.46 -8.09 7.40
CA LYS A 4 -1.62 -7.70 8.53
C LYS A 4 -1.80 -6.20 8.76
N VAL A 5 -2.46 -5.85 9.86
CA VAL A 5 -2.66 -4.46 10.29
C VAL A 5 -1.55 -4.08 11.24
N PHE A 6 -0.88 -2.96 10.98
CA PHE A 6 0.18 -2.43 11.82
C PHE A 6 -0.34 -1.28 12.67
N GLY A 7 -0.04 -1.31 13.97
CA GLY A 7 -0.40 -0.25 14.91
C GLY A 7 0.62 0.90 14.91
N THR A 8 1.85 0.63 14.49
CA THR A 8 2.93 1.62 14.49
C THR A 8 3.69 1.66 13.17
N LEU A 9 4.22 2.83 12.84
CA LEU A 9 5.04 3.03 11.63
C LEU A 9 6.36 2.25 11.70
N GLU A 10 6.93 2.06 12.89
CA GLU A 10 8.18 1.30 13.05
C GLU A 10 7.98 -0.18 12.73
N GLU A 11 6.91 -0.81 13.20
CA GLU A 11 6.59 -2.20 12.86
C GLU A 11 6.36 -2.38 11.36
N PHE A 12 5.69 -1.40 10.73
CA PHE A 12 5.47 -1.41 9.28
C PHE A 12 6.78 -1.32 8.50
N LYS A 13 7.69 -0.39 8.89
CA LYS A 13 9.00 -0.24 8.25
C LYS A 13 9.87 -1.49 8.38
N ARG A 14 9.87 -2.13 9.56
CA ARG A 14 10.58 -3.42 9.75
C ARG A 14 10.03 -4.50 8.83
N TRP A 15 8.71 -4.62 8.75
CA TRP A 15 8.09 -5.58 7.84
C TRP A 15 8.42 -5.32 6.37
N ILE A 16 8.44 -4.05 5.92
CA ILE A 16 8.87 -3.71 4.56
C ILE A 16 10.30 -4.21 4.31
N ALA A 17 11.22 -3.94 5.25
CA ALA A 17 12.62 -4.33 5.11
C ALA A 17 12.83 -5.86 5.12
N GLU A 18 12.03 -6.61 5.89
CA GLU A 18 12.19 -8.06 6.06
C GLU A 18 11.43 -8.88 5.02
N VAL A 19 10.30 -8.38 4.51
CA VAL A 19 9.33 -9.17 3.74
C VAL A 19 9.02 -8.58 2.37
N ALA A 20 8.91 -7.26 2.26
CA ALA A 20 8.47 -6.64 1.02
C ALA A 20 9.64 -6.53 0.03
N THR A 21 9.39 -6.90 -1.22
CA THR A 21 10.31 -6.62 -2.33
C THR A 21 9.55 -5.94 -3.47
N PRO A 22 10.19 -5.04 -4.23
CA PRO A 22 9.55 -4.32 -5.34
C PRO A 22 8.88 -5.23 -6.38
N GLU A 23 9.43 -6.42 -6.61
CA GLU A 23 8.89 -7.40 -7.55
C GLU A 23 7.64 -8.13 -7.05
N ARG A 24 7.39 -8.09 -5.73
CA ARG A 24 6.33 -8.85 -5.06
C ARG A 24 5.22 -7.99 -4.51
N PHE A 25 5.44 -6.69 -4.30
CA PHE A 25 4.47 -5.79 -3.69
C PHE A 25 4.34 -4.48 -4.45
N VAL A 26 3.09 -4.02 -4.57
CA VAL A 26 2.72 -2.67 -4.97
C VAL A 26 2.12 -1.97 -3.76
N PHE A 27 2.37 -0.67 -3.63
CA PHE A 27 1.84 0.14 -2.55
C PHE A 27 0.79 1.10 -3.08
N TYR A 28 -0.31 1.22 -2.34
CA TYR A 28 -1.36 2.20 -2.56
C TYR A 28 -1.44 3.13 -1.37
N ILE A 29 -1.51 4.42 -1.63
CA ILE A 29 -1.65 5.46 -0.60
C ILE A 29 -2.96 6.20 -0.82
N THR A 30 -3.83 6.24 0.19
CA THR A 30 -5.12 6.94 0.10
C THR A 30 -5.02 8.38 0.61
N GLU A 31 -5.94 9.25 0.17
CA GLU A 31 -6.05 10.63 0.68
C GLU A 31 -6.33 10.68 2.19
N GLU A 32 -6.89 9.61 2.77
CA GLU A 32 -7.16 9.49 4.21
C GLU A 32 -5.95 9.02 5.04
N GLY A 33 -4.78 8.91 4.41
CA GLY A 33 -3.51 8.53 5.03
C GLY A 33 -3.33 7.04 5.23
N GLU A 34 -4.04 6.20 4.47
CA GLU A 34 -3.85 4.76 4.51
C GLU A 34 -2.75 4.33 3.54
N ILE A 35 -1.91 3.39 3.96
CA ILE A 35 -0.93 2.73 3.10
C ILE A 35 -1.27 1.25 3.05
N ILE A 36 -1.38 0.73 1.83
CA ILE A 36 -1.81 -0.63 1.53
C ILE A 36 -0.73 -1.28 0.67
N ALA A 37 -0.10 -2.34 1.16
CA ALA A 37 0.79 -3.17 0.37
C ALA A 37 0.01 -4.38 -0.16
N GLU A 38 -0.11 -4.46 -1.48
CA GLU A 38 -0.77 -5.54 -2.20
C GLU A 38 0.28 -6.44 -2.88
N PRO A 39 0.22 -7.77 -2.68
CA PRO A 39 1.10 -8.69 -3.38
C PRO A 39 0.75 -8.79 -4.88
N THR A 40 1.73 -8.63 -5.77
CA THR A 40 1.55 -8.62 -7.24
C THR A 40 1.56 -10.01 -7.88
N LYS A 41 2.27 -10.96 -7.26
CA LYS A 41 2.31 -12.36 -7.70
C LYS A 41 1.55 -13.21 -6.68
N SER A 42 1.02 -14.35 -7.14
CA SER A 42 0.39 -15.41 -6.34
C SER A 42 1.34 -16.00 -5.29
N THR A 43 1.78 -15.17 -4.35
CA THR A 43 2.55 -15.51 -3.18
C THR A 43 1.54 -16.11 -2.21
N LYS A 44 1.57 -17.43 -2.05
CA LYS A 44 0.75 -18.10 -1.03
C LYS A 44 1.54 -18.08 0.28
N PRO A 45 1.00 -17.53 1.39
CA PRO A 45 -0.29 -16.86 1.53
C PRO A 45 -0.27 -15.38 1.08
N LEU A 46 -1.33 -14.96 0.37
CA LEU A 46 -1.55 -13.58 -0.08
C LEU A 46 -1.83 -12.72 1.15
N THR A 47 -0.78 -12.13 1.73
CA THR A 47 -0.91 -11.31 2.94
C THR A 47 -0.80 -9.84 2.54
N TYR A 48 -1.96 -9.18 2.50
CA TYR A 48 -2.03 -7.73 2.41
C TYR A 48 -1.45 -7.11 3.69
N ALA A 49 -0.76 -5.99 3.56
CA ALA A 49 -0.27 -5.22 4.70
C ALA A 49 -0.90 -3.83 4.70
N TYR A 50 -1.32 -3.37 5.88
CA TYR A 50 -2.09 -2.13 6.04
C TYR A 50 -1.60 -1.34 7.24
N ILE A 51 -1.42 -0.04 7.05
CA ILE A 51 -1.23 0.94 8.12
C ILE A 51 -2.00 2.22 7.82
N ARG A 52 -2.47 2.90 8.86
CA ARG A 52 -3.01 4.26 8.76
C ARG A 52 -2.07 5.24 9.43
N ILE A 53 -1.68 6.28 8.72
CA ILE A 53 -0.81 7.36 9.19
C ILE A 53 -1.61 8.65 9.14
N THR A 54 -1.90 9.23 10.30
CA THR A 54 -2.67 10.49 10.42
C THR A 54 -1.81 11.74 10.20
N ASP A 55 -0.48 11.60 10.27
CA ASP A 55 0.49 12.68 10.08
C ASP A 55 0.90 12.76 8.61
N SER A 56 0.50 13.84 7.93
CA SER A 56 0.76 14.03 6.50
C SER A 56 2.24 14.08 6.15
N LYS A 57 3.09 14.63 7.04
CA LYS A 57 4.53 14.68 6.80
C LYS A 57 5.13 13.28 6.79
N LYS A 58 4.74 12.45 7.76
CA LYS A 58 5.20 11.05 7.84
C LYS A 58 4.71 10.22 6.66
N LEU A 59 3.52 10.52 6.15
CA LEU A 59 2.96 9.88 4.97
C LEU A 59 3.79 10.20 3.72
N GLU A 60 4.10 11.48 3.50
CA GLU A 60 4.95 11.93 2.39
C GLU A 60 6.37 11.36 2.48
N GLU A 61 6.96 11.35 3.67
CA GLU A 61 8.26 10.71 3.91
C GLU A 61 8.22 9.22 3.58
N MET A 62 7.15 8.52 3.97
CA MET A 62 7.00 7.10 3.67
C MET A 62 6.82 6.83 2.18
N GLU A 63 6.02 7.64 1.48
CA GLU A 63 5.89 7.56 0.03
C GLU A 63 7.25 7.71 -0.65
N LYS A 64 8.03 8.71 -0.23
CA LYS A 64 9.36 8.96 -0.78
C LYS A 64 10.28 7.75 -0.57
N VAL A 65 10.32 7.21 0.66
CA VAL A 65 11.13 6.01 0.98
C VAL A 65 10.72 4.82 0.12
N LEU A 66 9.42 4.58 -0.06
CA LEU A 66 8.94 3.46 -0.88
C LEU A 66 9.40 3.59 -2.34
N ARG A 67 9.31 4.80 -2.91
CA ARG A 67 9.76 5.07 -4.28
C ARG A 67 11.28 4.97 -4.42
N GLU A 68 12.05 5.45 -3.44
CA GLU A 68 13.51 5.36 -3.41
C GLU A 68 14.01 3.92 -3.34
N VAL A 69 13.30 3.05 -2.61
CA VAL A 69 13.58 1.60 -2.57
C VAL A 69 13.18 0.90 -3.88
N GLY A 70 12.43 1.59 -4.75
CA GLY A 70 12.03 1.09 -6.07
C GLY A 70 10.66 0.43 -6.09
N PHE A 71 9.86 0.55 -5.02
CA PHE A 71 8.48 0.06 -5.04
C PHE A 71 7.62 0.89 -5.98
N GLN A 72 6.66 0.23 -6.64
CA GLN A 72 5.58 0.91 -7.33
C GLN A 72 4.61 1.48 -6.29
N VAL A 73 4.38 2.79 -6.34
CA VAL A 73 3.50 3.50 -5.40
C VAL A 73 2.45 4.30 -6.18
N TRP A 74 1.17 4.06 -5.87
CA TRP A 74 0.03 4.72 -6.48
C TRP A 74 -0.75 5.52 -5.44
N ARG A 75 -1.19 6.73 -5.81
CA ARG A 75 -2.12 7.52 -4.99
C ARG A 75 -3.56 7.25 -5.40
N LEU A 76 -4.43 7.03 -4.42
CA LEU A 76 -5.85 6.76 -4.61
C LEU A 76 -6.70 7.71 -3.76
N LYS A 77 -7.92 7.99 -4.23
CA LYS A 77 -8.89 8.76 -3.43
C LYS A 77 -9.38 7.97 -2.22
N ALA A 78 -9.74 6.71 -2.44
CA ALA A 78 -10.16 5.76 -1.41
C ALA A 78 -9.85 4.34 -1.88
N TYR A 79 -9.67 3.42 -0.94
CA TYR A 79 -9.55 1.98 -1.23
C TYR A 79 -10.74 1.26 -0.58
N GLU A 80 -11.73 0.87 -1.37
CA GLU A 80 -12.90 0.16 -0.86
C GLU A 80 -12.58 -1.32 -0.65
N TRP A 81 -12.59 -1.75 0.61
CA TRP A 81 -12.43 -3.14 1.00
C TRP A 81 -13.79 -3.84 1.04
N ASP A 82 -14.30 -4.28 -0.11
CA ASP A 82 -15.49 -5.13 -0.16
C ASP A 82 -15.10 -6.59 0.16
N ILE A 83 -15.74 -7.21 1.15
CA ILE A 83 -15.44 -8.58 1.59
C ILE A 83 -16.09 -9.60 0.63
N GLU A 84 -17.10 -9.18 -0.14
CA GLU A 84 -17.90 -10.02 -1.05
C GLU A 84 -17.51 -9.86 -2.52
N LYS A 85 -16.70 -8.84 -2.88
CA LYS A 85 -16.23 -8.59 -4.24
C LYS A 85 -14.71 -8.55 -4.33
N ALA A 86 -14.16 -9.01 -5.46
CA ALA A 86 -12.75 -8.83 -5.78
C ALA A 86 -12.39 -7.33 -5.83
N VAL A 87 -11.19 -6.98 -5.38
CA VAL A 87 -10.68 -5.61 -5.28
C VAL A 87 -10.86 -4.89 -6.62
N GLY A 88 -11.76 -3.90 -6.66
CA GLY A 88 -11.96 -3.03 -7.81
C GLY A 88 -11.14 -1.76 -7.65
N VAL A 89 -9.98 -1.66 -8.30
CA VAL A 89 -9.18 -0.44 -8.29
C VAL A 89 -9.77 0.56 -9.29
N LYS A 90 -10.36 1.67 -8.81
CA LYS A 90 -10.70 2.82 -9.65
C LYS A 90 -9.45 3.67 -9.87
N ILE A 91 -8.75 3.41 -10.97
CA ILE A 91 -7.60 4.21 -11.42
C ILE A 91 -8.14 5.45 -12.14
N ARG A 92 -7.56 6.63 -11.87
CA ARG A 92 -7.84 7.85 -12.63
C ARG A 92 -7.20 7.67 -14.00
N SER A 93 -7.99 7.55 -15.07
CA SER A 93 -7.49 7.72 -16.43
C SER A 93 -7.12 9.20 -16.57
N GLU A 94 -5.84 9.54 -16.52
CA GLU A 94 -5.39 10.81 -17.07
C GLU A 94 -5.69 10.78 -18.58
N GLU A 95 -6.61 11.64 -19.01
CA GLU A 95 -6.79 11.99 -20.41
C GLU A 95 -5.46 12.58 -20.92
N GLU A 96 -4.85 11.91 -21.89
CA GLU A 96 -3.78 12.48 -22.71
C GLU A 96 -4.35 13.69 -23.48
N VAL A 97 -3.66 14.83 -23.37
CA VAL A 97 -3.89 16.06 -24.14
C VAL A 97 -3.42 15.90 -25.57
#